data_AF-A0A316KVN1-F1
#
_entry.id   AF-A0A316KVN1-F1
#
_cell.length_a   1.000
_cell.length_b   1.000
_cell.length_c   1.000
_cell.angle_alpha   90.00
_cell.angle_beta   90.00
_cell.angle_gamma   90.00
#
_symmetry.space_group_name_H-M   'P 1'
#
loop_
_entity.id
_entity.type
_entity.pdbx_description
1 polymer ?
#
loop_
_entity_poly.entity_id
_entity_poly.type
_entity_poly.pdbx_seq_one_letter_code
_entity_poly.pdbx_strand_id
1 'polypeptide(L)'
;KVLAKYVQQATAAGVTQAVFPEGGLSLDGSLTEPKVGILKYILEGAAQADRDVVFVPVALNYDRVLEDTILLAAQRKGERKFRARISVVFRAVLRQIWLRVTGKFHRFGYAAVSFGEPLLLSEVETSENTPDAISGQIMSRIAAAVPVLPVPLIASLLLKNGSMSRDELEAAVAGSLHELEGAQVHLPRNNRDYAVEFGLRNLRERGLLKEHAGRIGLVPAKEDLAQFYANSIKHLMR
;
A
#
# COMPACT_ATOMS: atom_id res chain seq x y z
N LYS A 1 19.96 19.63 16.98
CA LYS A 1 19.39 19.62 15.60
C LYS A 1 18.01 20.29 15.67
N VAL A 2 17.68 21.21 14.75
CA VAL A 2 16.40 21.96 14.77
C VAL A 2 15.18 21.04 14.70
N LEU A 3 15.20 20.05 13.81
CA LEU A 3 14.12 19.05 13.67
C LEU A 3 13.83 18.29 14.97
N ALA A 4 14.87 17.88 15.70
CA ALA A 4 14.70 17.16 16.97
C ALA A 4 13.96 18.01 18.01
N LYS A 5 14.35 19.29 18.14
CA LYS A 5 13.68 20.21 19.06
C LYS A 5 12.25 20.51 18.65
N TYR A 6 12.00 20.66 17.36
CA TYR A 6 10.64 20.82 16.83
C TYR A 6 9.73 19.64 17.21
N VAL A 7 10.18 18.40 16.94
CA VAL A 7 9.40 17.19 17.25
C VAL A 7 9.16 17.06 18.76
N GLN A 8 10.20 17.27 19.58
CA GLN A 8 10.07 17.23 21.04
C GLN A 8 9.02 18.23 21.55
N GLN A 9 9.08 19.48 21.08
CA GLN A 9 8.14 20.53 21.49
C GLN A 9 6.71 20.25 21.00
N ALA A 10 6.56 19.77 19.75
CA ALA A 10 5.26 19.39 19.20
C ALA A 10 4.63 18.24 20.02
N THR A 11 5.43 17.22 20.38
CA THR A 11 4.98 16.12 21.23
C THR A 11 4.59 16.60 22.62
N ALA A 12 5.42 17.41 23.29
CA ALA A 12 5.12 17.93 24.62
C ALA A 12 3.86 18.83 24.65
N ALA A 13 3.63 19.61 23.59
CA ALA A 13 2.42 20.41 23.40
C ALA A 13 1.17 19.56 23.08
N GLY A 14 1.34 18.27 22.77
CA GLY A 14 0.30 17.34 22.35
C GLY A 14 -0.30 17.67 20.98
N VAL A 15 0.53 18.19 20.07
CA VAL A 15 0.15 18.40 18.68
C VAL A 15 0.10 17.05 17.96
N THR A 16 -0.98 16.80 17.21
CA THR A 16 -1.09 15.62 16.34
C THR A 16 -0.07 15.70 15.22
N GLN A 17 0.73 14.65 15.08
CA GLN A 17 1.80 14.57 14.08
C GLN A 17 1.58 13.34 13.19
N ALA A 18 1.67 13.54 11.87
CA ALA A 18 1.67 12.44 10.90
C ALA A 18 3.10 12.21 10.41
N VAL A 19 3.57 10.98 10.52
CA VAL A 19 4.93 10.58 10.15
C VAL A 19 4.88 9.29 9.33
N PHE A 20 5.72 9.21 8.29
CA PHE A 20 5.98 7.96 7.60
C PHE A 20 7.17 7.29 8.29
N PRO A 21 6.98 6.15 8.99
CA PRO A 21 8.07 5.50 9.71
C PRO A 21 9.21 5.11 8.76
N GLU A 22 8.89 4.70 7.53
CA GLU A 22 9.84 4.39 6.45
C GLU A 22 10.62 5.62 5.92
N GLY A 23 10.07 6.82 6.16
CA GLY A 23 10.66 8.09 5.74
C GLY A 23 10.77 8.27 4.22
N GLY A 24 9.84 7.69 3.45
CA GLY A 24 9.74 7.78 1.99
C GLY A 24 8.49 7.07 1.47
N LEU A 25 8.28 7.14 0.16
CA LEU A 25 7.29 6.32 -0.54
C LEU A 25 7.88 4.93 -0.80
N SER A 26 7.05 3.88 -0.75
CA SER A 26 7.44 2.52 -1.12
C SER A 26 7.84 2.47 -2.59
N LEU A 27 9.03 1.95 -2.89
CA LEU A 27 9.57 1.93 -4.25
C LEU A 27 9.14 0.70 -5.05
N ASP A 28 8.97 -0.43 -4.37
CA ASP A 28 8.59 -1.72 -4.95
C ASP A 28 7.25 -2.24 -4.42
N GLY A 29 6.50 -1.39 -3.70
CA GLY A 29 5.22 -1.71 -3.09
C GLY A 29 5.30 -2.50 -1.79
N SER A 30 6.50 -2.90 -1.33
CA SER A 30 6.66 -3.56 -0.03
C SER A 30 6.76 -2.57 1.13
N LEU A 31 6.45 -3.06 2.34
CA LEU A 31 6.78 -2.35 3.58
C LEU A 31 8.29 -2.35 3.78
N THR A 32 8.85 -1.19 4.13
CA THR A 32 10.30 -1.03 4.30
C THR A 32 10.69 -0.84 5.76
N GLU A 33 11.98 -0.95 6.06
CA GLU A 33 12.48 -0.80 7.42
C GLU A 33 12.21 0.62 7.96
N PRO A 34 11.78 0.75 9.23
CA PRO A 34 11.49 2.03 9.82
C PRO A 34 12.77 2.83 10.07
N LYS A 35 12.71 4.14 9.82
CA LYS A 35 13.72 5.11 10.22
C LYS A 35 13.47 5.54 11.66
N VAL A 36 14.22 4.93 12.55
CA VAL A 36 14.15 5.09 14.01
C VAL A 36 14.41 6.53 14.49
N GLY A 37 15.05 7.37 13.68
CA GLY A 37 15.45 8.73 14.07
C GLY A 37 14.31 9.65 14.52
N ILE A 38 13.14 9.60 13.87
CA ILE A 38 12.00 10.44 14.26
C ILE A 38 11.33 9.95 15.55
N LEU A 39 11.24 8.62 15.72
CA LEU A 39 10.69 8.00 16.93
C LEU A 39 11.52 8.35 18.16
N LYS A 40 12.85 8.35 18.03
CA LYS A 40 13.74 8.82 19.11
C LYS A 40 13.36 10.21 19.62
N TYR A 41 13.08 11.15 18.71
CA TYR A 41 12.70 12.52 19.10
C TYR A 41 11.31 12.58 19.75
N ILE A 42 10.38 11.71 19.32
CA ILE A 42 9.06 11.60 19.93
C ILE A 42 9.19 11.06 21.36
N LEU A 43 9.99 10.01 21.59
CA LEU A 43 10.19 9.42 22.93
C LEU A 43 10.89 10.40 23.89
N GLU A 44 11.92 11.12 23.41
CA GLU A 44 12.56 12.17 24.19
C GLU A 44 11.58 13.31 24.56
N GLY A 45 10.66 13.65 23.66
CA GLY A 45 9.60 14.62 23.91
C GLY A 45 8.52 14.10 24.88
N ALA A 46 8.17 12.82 24.76
CA ALA A 46 7.20 12.16 25.63
C ALA A 46 7.69 12.11 27.08
N ALA A 47 8.98 11.85 27.31
CA ALA A 47 9.58 11.86 28.64
C ALA A 47 9.55 13.23 29.35
N GLN A 48 9.33 14.31 28.59
CA GLN A 48 9.21 15.68 29.10
C GLN A 48 7.76 16.19 29.12
N ALA A 49 6.81 15.36 28.70
CA ALA A 49 5.41 15.73 28.58
C ALA A 49 4.60 15.23 29.78
N ASP A 50 3.63 16.03 30.23
CA ASP A 50 2.68 15.63 31.29
C ASP A 50 1.53 14.76 30.76
N ARG A 51 1.63 14.25 29.52
CA ARG A 51 0.58 13.48 28.84
C ARG A 51 1.16 12.28 28.13
N ASP A 52 0.37 11.22 28.04
CA ASP A 52 0.76 10.02 27.32
C ASP A 52 0.77 10.26 25.80
N VAL A 53 1.63 9.50 25.10
CA VAL A 53 1.74 9.51 23.64
C VAL A 53 1.10 8.26 23.10
N VAL A 54 0.14 8.44 22.19
CA VAL A 54 -0.53 7.34 21.50
C VAL A 54 -0.07 7.31 20.05
N PHE A 55 0.51 6.20 19.62
CA PHE A 55 0.76 5.94 18.22
C PHE A 55 -0.47 5.29 17.60
N VAL A 56 -0.97 5.89 16.52
CA VAL A 56 -2.11 5.34 15.75
C VAL A 56 -1.56 4.81 14.43
N PRO A 57 -1.41 3.49 14.26
CA PRO A 57 -0.96 2.90 13.00
C PRO A 57 -1.97 3.17 11.89
N VAL A 58 -1.52 3.72 10.77
CA VAL A 58 -2.35 3.97 9.59
C VAL A 58 -1.73 3.28 8.39
N ALA A 59 -2.52 2.45 7.71
CA ALA A 59 -2.12 1.75 6.51
C ALA A 59 -2.96 2.20 5.32
N LEU A 60 -2.31 2.38 4.18
CA LEU A 60 -2.92 2.83 2.92
C LEU A 60 -2.60 1.82 1.83
N ASN A 61 -3.60 1.46 1.03
CA ASN A 61 -3.39 0.66 -0.18
C ASN A 61 -4.20 1.21 -1.36
N TYR A 62 -3.73 0.95 -2.58
CA TYR A 62 -4.29 1.47 -3.81
C TYR A 62 -4.35 0.39 -4.91
N ASP A 63 -5.51 0.27 -5.58
CA ASP A 63 -5.64 -0.53 -6.80
C ASP A 63 -4.94 0.11 -8.01
N ARG A 64 -4.70 1.42 -7.92
CA ARG A 64 -4.09 2.19 -8.99
C ARG A 64 -3.19 3.26 -8.43
N VAL A 65 -1.89 3.06 -8.60
CA VAL A 65 -0.90 4.10 -8.36
C VAL A 65 -0.53 4.78 -9.68
N LEU A 66 -0.42 6.11 -9.67
CA LEU A 66 -0.05 6.93 -10.84
C LEU A 66 1.43 6.73 -11.27
N GLU A 67 2.16 5.84 -10.62
CA GLU A 67 3.58 5.53 -10.83
C GLU A 67 3.88 4.77 -12.13
N ASP A 68 2.87 4.66 -13.01
CA ASP A 68 2.72 3.84 -14.23
C ASP A 68 3.84 3.90 -15.28
N THR A 69 4.93 4.64 -15.06
CA THR A 69 6.13 4.60 -15.93
C THR A 69 7.38 5.21 -15.29
N ILE A 70 7.24 5.93 -14.17
CA ILE A 70 8.30 6.82 -13.67
C ILE A 70 9.11 6.14 -12.55
N LEU A 71 8.48 5.35 -11.67
CA LEU A 71 9.20 4.61 -10.64
C LEU A 71 9.96 3.39 -11.18
N LEU A 72 9.34 2.58 -12.05
CA LEU A 72 10.03 1.47 -12.71
C LEU A 72 11.22 1.94 -13.57
N ALA A 73 11.10 3.12 -14.19
CA ALA A 73 12.21 3.74 -14.90
C ALA A 73 13.30 4.29 -13.96
N ALA A 74 12.95 4.71 -12.74
CA ALA A 74 13.90 5.17 -11.73
C ALA A 74 14.65 3.99 -11.07
N GLN A 75 13.98 2.86 -10.84
CA GLN A 75 14.61 1.64 -10.31
C GLN A 75 15.61 1.05 -11.32
N ARG A 76 15.32 1.11 -12.63
CA ARG A 76 16.28 0.75 -13.69
C ARG A 76 17.44 1.73 -13.89
N LYS A 77 17.37 2.94 -13.32
CA LYS A 77 18.39 4.01 -13.51
C LYS A 77 19.16 4.42 -12.25
N GLY A 78 18.75 3.98 -11.06
CA GLY A 78 19.44 4.31 -9.81
C GLY A 78 19.37 5.79 -9.39
N GLU A 79 18.55 6.61 -10.04
CA GLU A 79 18.45 8.05 -9.77
C GLU A 79 17.23 8.40 -8.90
N ARG A 80 17.48 8.88 -7.67
CA ARG A 80 16.47 9.34 -6.69
C ARG A 80 15.79 10.68 -7.05
N LYS A 81 15.82 11.14 -8.30
CA LYS A 81 15.25 12.45 -8.68
C LYS A 81 14.00 12.31 -9.56
N PHE A 82 12.86 12.65 -8.96
CA PHE A 82 11.55 12.81 -9.59
C PHE A 82 11.63 13.81 -10.76
N ARG A 83 11.53 13.33 -12.00
CA ARG A 83 11.28 14.17 -13.19
C ARG A 83 10.08 13.61 -13.95
N ALA A 84 8.88 13.85 -13.44
CA ALA A 84 7.67 13.57 -14.20
C ALA A 84 7.62 14.46 -15.44
N ARG A 85 7.63 13.87 -16.64
CA ARG A 85 7.51 14.60 -17.91
C ARG A 85 6.06 15.07 -18.06
N ILE A 86 5.83 16.38 -18.05
CA ILE A 86 4.52 17.05 -18.15
C ILE A 86 3.68 16.52 -19.33
N SER A 87 4.32 16.12 -20.44
CA SER A 87 3.64 15.55 -21.61
C SER A 87 2.95 14.21 -21.36
N VAL A 88 3.45 13.40 -20.43
CA VAL A 88 2.83 12.12 -20.03
C VAL A 88 1.56 12.36 -19.24
N VAL A 89 1.60 13.35 -18.32
CA VAL A 89 0.42 13.80 -17.55
C VAL A 89 -0.66 14.33 -18.49
N PHE A 90 -0.29 15.16 -19.47
CA PHE A 90 -1.24 15.74 -20.43
C PHE A 90 -1.93 14.66 -21.30
N ARG A 91 -1.17 13.66 -21.80
CA ARG A 91 -1.74 12.54 -22.55
C ARG A 91 -2.66 11.67 -21.68
N ALA A 92 -2.32 11.45 -20.42
CA ALA A 92 -3.17 10.75 -19.48
C ALA A 92 -4.50 11.49 -19.26
N VAL A 93 -4.46 12.81 -19.05
CA VAL A 93 -5.64 13.67 -18.88
C VAL A 93 -6.54 13.65 -20.14
N LEU A 94 -5.97 13.81 -21.34
CA LEU A 94 -6.72 13.71 -22.60
C LEU A 94 -7.42 12.37 -22.77
N ARG A 95 -6.74 11.26 -22.44
CA ARG A 95 -7.34 9.92 -22.48
C ARG A 95 -8.49 9.79 -21.47
N GLN A 96 -8.39 10.40 -20.29
CA GLN A 96 -9.47 10.41 -19.30
C GLN A 96 -10.68 11.21 -19.77
N ILE A 97 -10.46 12.39 -20.36
CA ILE A 97 -11.54 13.21 -20.95
C ILE A 97 -12.23 12.42 -22.06
N TRP A 98 -11.47 11.73 -22.92
CA TRP A 98 -12.02 10.89 -23.98
C TRP A 98 -12.85 9.70 -23.45
N LEU A 99 -12.37 9.02 -22.41
CA LEU A 99 -13.13 7.94 -21.76
C LEU A 99 -14.43 8.44 -21.11
N ARG A 100 -14.40 9.66 -20.55
CA ARG A 100 -15.58 10.32 -19.97
C ARG A 100 -16.60 10.72 -21.03
N VAL A 101 -16.15 11.27 -22.15
CA VAL A 101 -17.02 11.64 -23.28
C VAL A 101 -17.62 10.41 -23.97
N THR A 102 -16.88 9.30 -24.04
CA THR A 102 -17.36 8.04 -24.66
C THR A 102 -18.21 7.17 -23.74
N GLY A 103 -18.54 7.62 -22.53
CA GLY A 103 -19.33 6.85 -21.56
C GLY A 103 -18.62 5.61 -21.01
N LYS A 104 -17.34 5.41 -21.34
CA LYS A 104 -16.49 4.28 -20.90
C LYS A 104 -15.69 4.60 -19.64
N PHE A 105 -16.11 5.62 -18.90
CA PHE A 105 -15.46 6.03 -17.68
C PHE A 105 -15.94 5.15 -16.52
N HIS A 106 -15.07 4.24 -16.09
CA HIS A 106 -15.28 3.45 -14.89
C HIS A 106 -14.66 4.16 -13.67
N ARG A 107 -15.12 3.83 -12.46
CA ARG A 107 -14.49 4.31 -11.21
C ARG A 107 -13.00 3.97 -11.24
N PHE A 108 -12.16 4.97 -10.96
CA PHE A 108 -10.76 4.75 -10.65
C PHE A 108 -10.67 3.72 -9.52
N GLY A 109 -9.67 2.84 -9.59
CA GLY A 109 -9.37 1.82 -8.57
C GLY A 109 -9.56 2.32 -7.13
N TYR A 110 -9.80 1.40 -6.18
CA TYR A 110 -10.00 1.80 -4.80
C TYR A 110 -8.69 2.33 -4.18
N ALA A 111 -8.84 3.34 -3.32
CA ALA A 111 -7.87 3.69 -2.31
C ALA A 111 -8.51 3.38 -0.97
N ALA A 112 -7.89 2.51 -0.18
CA ALA A 112 -8.38 2.15 1.13
C ALA A 112 -7.40 2.64 2.20
N VAL A 113 -7.98 3.15 3.28
CA VAL A 113 -7.27 3.52 4.50
C VAL A 113 -7.81 2.66 5.64
N SER A 114 -6.89 2.17 6.45
CA SER A 114 -7.15 1.29 7.57
C SER A 114 -6.36 1.75 8.77
N PHE A 115 -7.01 1.73 9.93
CA PHE A 115 -6.38 2.03 11.20
C PHE A 115 -6.06 0.71 11.89
N GLY A 116 -4.81 0.57 12.34
CA GLY A 116 -4.38 -0.54 13.17
C GLY A 116 -4.68 -0.30 14.64
N GLU A 117 -4.39 -1.30 15.45
CA GLU A 117 -4.50 -1.20 16.91
C GLU A 117 -3.60 -0.08 17.44
N PRO A 118 -4.12 0.90 18.20
CA PRO A 118 -3.29 1.94 18.79
C PRO A 118 -2.25 1.37 19.77
N LEU A 119 -1.10 2.03 19.86
CA LEU A 119 -0.07 1.74 20.87
C LEU A 119 0.03 2.93 21.82
N LEU A 120 -0.35 2.73 23.08
CA LEU A 120 -0.12 3.70 24.15
C LEU A 120 1.31 3.53 24.66
N LEU A 121 2.09 4.61 24.72
CA LEU A 121 3.48 4.54 25.16
C LEU A 121 3.58 4.12 26.64
N SER A 122 2.59 4.47 27.45
CA SER A 122 2.49 4.04 28.86
C SER A 122 2.28 2.53 29.05
N GLU A 123 1.77 1.83 28.03
CA GLU A 123 1.53 0.38 28.06
C GLU A 123 2.74 -0.42 27.55
N VAL A 124 3.76 0.25 26.99
CA VAL A 124 4.99 -0.40 26.53
C VAL A 124 5.84 -0.77 27.73
N GLU A 125 6.25 -2.04 27.82
CA GLU A 125 7.16 -2.50 28.87
C GLU A 125 8.47 -1.70 28.85
N THR A 126 9.02 -1.38 30.03
CA THR A 126 10.25 -0.58 30.15
C THR A 126 11.43 -1.20 29.38
N SER A 127 11.51 -2.53 29.31
CA SER A 127 12.50 -3.28 28.52
C SER A 127 12.36 -3.07 27.01
N GLU A 128 11.14 -2.80 26.53
CA GLU A 128 10.81 -2.58 25.13
C GLU A 128 10.66 -1.10 24.76
N ASN A 129 10.83 -0.19 25.72
CA ASN A 129 10.78 1.26 25.50
C ASN A 129 12.08 1.79 24.84
N THR A 130 12.47 1.14 23.75
CA THR A 130 13.55 1.57 22.88
C THR A 130 12.97 2.02 21.54
N PRO A 131 13.61 3.00 20.87
CA PRO A 131 13.17 3.45 19.56
C PRO A 131 13.02 2.30 18.54
N ASP A 132 13.93 1.32 18.56
CA ASP A 132 13.92 0.18 17.65
C ASP A 132 12.75 -0.78 17.93
N ALA A 133 12.54 -1.19 19.18
CA ALA A 133 11.44 -2.09 19.55
C ALA A 133 10.08 -1.46 19.27
N ILE A 134 9.88 -0.19 19.67
CA ILE A 134 8.64 0.54 19.39
C ILE A 134 8.42 0.67 17.88
N SER A 135 9.47 0.94 17.11
CA SER A 135 9.36 0.98 15.65
C SER A 135 8.90 -0.36 15.06
N GLY A 136 9.45 -1.47 15.55
CA GLY A 136 9.06 -2.81 15.14
C GLY A 136 7.60 -3.10 15.46
N GLN A 137 7.13 -2.73 16.66
CA GLN A 137 5.73 -2.94 17.02
C GLN A 137 4.78 -2.05 16.18
N ILE A 138 5.13 -0.78 15.93
CA ILE A 138 4.35 0.09 15.05
C ILE A 138 4.27 -0.51 13.64
N MET A 139 5.40 -0.95 13.08
CA MET A 139 5.45 -1.55 11.74
C MET A 139 4.64 -2.84 11.67
N SER A 140 4.69 -3.69 12.70
CA SER A 140 3.87 -4.91 12.78
C SER A 140 2.37 -4.58 12.77
N ARG A 141 1.96 -3.57 13.54
CA ARG A 141 0.56 -3.12 13.57
C ARG A 141 0.11 -2.48 12.26
N ILE A 142 0.98 -1.71 11.60
CA ILE A 142 0.72 -1.19 10.24
C ILE A 142 0.55 -2.35 9.27
N ALA A 143 1.46 -3.33 9.30
CA ALA A 143 1.45 -4.50 8.42
C ALA A 143 0.13 -5.28 8.55
N ALA A 144 -0.30 -5.55 9.79
CA ALA A 144 -1.58 -6.22 10.06
C ALA A 144 -2.81 -5.41 9.60
N ALA A 145 -2.71 -4.07 9.59
CA ALA A 145 -3.78 -3.19 9.17
C ALA A 145 -3.83 -2.93 7.66
N VAL A 146 -2.84 -3.38 6.86
CA VAL A 146 -2.83 -3.10 5.41
C VAL A 146 -4.08 -3.66 4.74
N PRO A 147 -4.88 -2.82 4.06
CA PRO A 147 -6.11 -3.29 3.45
C PRO A 147 -5.81 -4.11 2.19
N VAL A 148 -6.47 -5.26 2.07
CA VAL A 148 -6.37 -6.10 0.88
C VAL A 148 -7.36 -5.62 -0.17
N LEU A 149 -6.85 -5.27 -1.35
CA LEU A 149 -7.62 -4.76 -2.48
C LEU A 149 -7.63 -5.75 -3.66
N PRO A 150 -8.64 -5.67 -4.56
CA PRO A 150 -8.78 -6.62 -5.66
C PRO A 150 -7.58 -6.68 -6.62
N VAL A 151 -6.95 -5.56 -6.95
CA VAL A 151 -5.82 -5.54 -7.90
C VAL A 151 -4.57 -6.20 -7.29
N PRO A 152 -4.09 -5.81 -6.09
CA PRO A 152 -3.03 -6.54 -5.37
C PRO A 152 -3.29 -8.04 -5.23
N LEU A 153 -4.52 -8.43 -4.86
CA LEU A 153 -4.88 -9.82 -4.65
C LEU A 153 -4.79 -10.63 -5.95
N ILE A 154 -5.44 -10.17 -7.02
CA ILE A 154 -5.40 -10.87 -8.31
C ILE A 154 -3.98 -10.88 -8.89
N ALA A 155 -3.22 -9.78 -8.75
CA ALA A 155 -1.82 -9.74 -9.17
C ALA A 155 -0.97 -10.79 -8.44
N SER A 156 -1.11 -10.91 -7.11
CA SER A 156 -0.40 -11.93 -6.33
C SER A 156 -0.75 -13.35 -6.76
N LEU A 157 -2.03 -13.63 -7.06
CA LEU A 157 -2.50 -14.95 -7.46
C LEU A 157 -1.98 -15.33 -8.85
N LEU A 158 -2.00 -14.39 -9.81
CA LEU A 158 -1.47 -14.63 -11.15
C LEU A 158 0.06 -14.77 -11.16
N LEU A 159 0.78 -14.09 -10.27
CA LEU A 159 2.22 -14.28 -10.07
C LEU A 159 2.53 -15.65 -9.46
N LYS A 160 1.75 -16.08 -8.46
CA LYS A 160 1.94 -17.36 -7.76
C LYS A 160 1.57 -18.58 -8.62
N ASN A 161 0.44 -18.52 -9.31
CA ASN A 161 -0.17 -19.67 -9.99
C ASN A 161 -0.02 -19.62 -11.52
N GLY A 162 0.49 -18.52 -12.08
CA GLY A 162 0.58 -18.32 -13.52
C GLY A 162 -0.76 -18.00 -14.18
N SER A 163 -0.91 -18.37 -15.46
CA SER A 163 -2.14 -18.07 -16.20
C SER A 163 -3.28 -19.01 -15.77
N MET A 164 -4.44 -18.46 -15.40
CA MET A 164 -5.58 -19.19 -14.83
C MET A 164 -6.85 -18.99 -15.69
N SER A 165 -7.76 -19.96 -15.69
CA SER A 165 -9.13 -19.71 -16.17
C SER A 165 -9.87 -18.74 -15.24
N ARG A 166 -11.03 -18.22 -15.69
CA ARG A 166 -11.84 -17.33 -14.85
C ARG A 166 -12.32 -18.04 -13.58
N ASP A 167 -12.78 -19.29 -13.72
CA ASP A 167 -13.29 -20.08 -12.59
C ASP A 167 -12.17 -20.47 -11.62
N GLU A 168 -10.99 -20.82 -12.14
CA GLU A 168 -9.80 -21.08 -11.31
C GLU A 168 -9.41 -19.84 -10.50
N LEU A 169 -9.46 -18.65 -11.11
CA LEU A 169 -9.15 -17.39 -10.44
C LEU A 169 -10.20 -17.02 -9.38
N GLU A 170 -11.49 -17.20 -9.66
CA GLU A 170 -12.57 -16.97 -8.69
C GLU A 170 -12.43 -17.89 -7.48
N ALA A 171 -12.14 -19.18 -7.71
CA ALA A 171 -11.87 -20.14 -6.64
C ALA A 171 -10.62 -19.76 -5.81
N ALA A 172 -9.54 -19.34 -6.47
CA ALA A 172 -8.31 -18.90 -5.79
C ALA A 172 -8.52 -17.62 -4.96
N VAL A 173 -9.28 -16.65 -5.47
CA VAL A 173 -9.66 -15.45 -4.72
C VAL A 173 -10.51 -15.83 -3.52
N ALA A 174 -11.51 -16.71 -3.69
CA ALA A 174 -12.32 -17.17 -2.57
C ALA A 174 -11.49 -17.87 -1.48
N GLY A 175 -10.53 -18.71 -1.88
CA GLY A 175 -9.59 -19.37 -0.98
C GLY A 175 -8.73 -18.37 -0.21
N SER A 176 -8.08 -17.43 -0.91
CA SER A 176 -7.26 -16.39 -0.24
C SER A 176 -8.08 -15.49 0.66
N LEU A 177 -9.32 -15.14 0.30
CA LEU A 177 -10.18 -14.35 1.17
C LEU A 177 -10.56 -15.08 2.46
N HIS A 178 -10.68 -16.40 2.43
CA HIS A 178 -10.93 -17.21 3.62
C HIS A 178 -9.69 -17.24 4.55
N GLU A 179 -8.49 -17.41 3.97
CA GLU A 179 -7.23 -17.34 4.73
C GLU A 179 -6.99 -15.94 5.34
N LEU A 180 -7.53 -14.90 4.70
CA LEU A 180 -7.44 -13.51 5.11
C LEU A 180 -8.59 -13.03 6.00
N GLU A 181 -9.44 -13.91 6.56
CA GLU A 181 -10.55 -13.51 7.45
C GLU A 181 -10.10 -12.73 8.71
N GLY A 182 -8.81 -12.74 9.05
CA GLY A 182 -8.21 -11.88 10.08
C GLY A 182 -7.59 -10.57 9.58
N ALA A 183 -7.51 -10.34 8.27
CA ALA A 183 -6.98 -9.12 7.66
C ALA A 183 -8.11 -8.15 7.29
N GLN A 184 -7.82 -6.85 7.23
CA GLN A 184 -8.81 -5.85 6.83
C GLN A 184 -9.07 -5.90 5.31
N VAL A 185 -9.91 -6.84 4.86
CA VAL A 185 -10.24 -6.96 3.44
C VAL A 185 -11.26 -5.89 3.05
N HIS A 186 -10.88 -4.99 2.15
CA HIS A 186 -11.81 -3.99 1.62
C HIS A 186 -12.39 -4.46 0.29
N LEU A 187 -13.48 -5.23 0.37
CA LEU A 187 -14.18 -5.72 -0.82
C LEU A 187 -15.15 -4.66 -1.36
N PRO A 188 -15.08 -4.34 -2.66
CA PRO A 188 -16.08 -3.50 -3.29
C PRO A 188 -17.49 -4.07 -3.12
N ARG A 189 -18.40 -3.31 -2.48
CA ARG A 189 -19.80 -3.72 -2.20
C ARG A 189 -19.95 -5.01 -1.38
N ASN A 190 -18.92 -5.46 -0.66
CA ASN A 190 -18.91 -6.77 0.03
C ASN A 190 -19.27 -7.97 -0.88
N ASN A 191 -19.08 -7.83 -2.20
CA ASN A 191 -19.42 -8.86 -3.19
C ASN A 191 -18.13 -9.40 -3.83
N ARG A 192 -17.89 -10.71 -3.66
CA ARG A 192 -16.68 -11.41 -4.10
C ARG A 192 -16.57 -11.44 -5.63
N ASP A 193 -17.65 -11.79 -6.31
CA ASP A 193 -17.70 -11.88 -7.77
C ASP A 193 -17.43 -10.51 -8.40
N TYR A 194 -18.01 -9.46 -7.79
CA TYR A 194 -17.76 -8.08 -8.20
C TYR A 194 -16.30 -7.66 -7.96
N ALA A 195 -15.64 -8.14 -6.90
CA ALA A 195 -14.22 -7.86 -6.65
C ALA A 195 -13.32 -8.47 -7.74
N VAL A 196 -13.58 -9.72 -8.16
CA VAL A 196 -12.82 -10.38 -9.24
C VAL A 196 -13.00 -9.63 -10.55
N GLU A 197 -14.25 -9.36 -10.94
CA GLU A 197 -14.56 -8.61 -12.16
C GLU A 197 -13.92 -7.20 -12.14
N PHE A 198 -13.99 -6.51 -11.00
CA PHE A 198 -13.42 -5.20 -10.80
C PHE A 198 -11.89 -5.21 -10.93
N GLY A 199 -11.21 -6.13 -10.26
CA GLY A 199 -9.74 -6.24 -10.30
C GLY A 199 -9.24 -6.63 -11.70
N LEU A 200 -9.88 -7.60 -12.35
CA LEU A 200 -9.59 -7.97 -13.74
C LEU A 200 -9.77 -6.80 -14.70
N ARG A 201 -10.85 -6.03 -14.56
CA ARG A 201 -11.08 -4.84 -15.38
C ARG A 201 -9.98 -3.81 -15.19
N ASN A 202 -9.60 -3.49 -13.95
CA ASN A 202 -8.55 -2.51 -13.67
C ASN A 202 -7.17 -2.95 -14.21
N LEU A 203 -6.83 -4.22 -14.05
CA LEU A 203 -5.59 -4.80 -14.60
C LEU A 203 -5.60 -4.78 -16.14
N ARG A 204 -6.75 -5.07 -16.77
CA ARG A 204 -6.92 -5.02 -18.24
C ARG A 204 -6.86 -3.60 -18.80
N GLU A 205 -7.48 -2.62 -18.14
CA GLU A 205 -7.42 -1.21 -18.54
C GLU A 205 -5.99 -0.65 -18.51
N ARG A 206 -5.15 -1.18 -17.61
CA ARG A 206 -3.73 -0.86 -17.53
C ARG A 206 -2.86 -1.76 -18.42
N GLY A 207 -3.48 -2.71 -19.11
CA GLY A 207 -2.85 -3.63 -20.05
C GLY A 207 -1.83 -4.54 -19.39
N LEU A 208 -2.08 -4.97 -18.13
CA LEU A 208 -1.27 -5.96 -17.42
C LEU A 208 -1.70 -7.40 -17.74
N LEU A 209 -2.90 -7.60 -18.29
CA LEU A 209 -3.44 -8.93 -18.59
C LEU A 209 -3.32 -9.27 -20.07
N LYS A 210 -3.05 -10.54 -20.34
CA LYS A 210 -3.20 -11.19 -21.65
C LYS A 210 -4.19 -12.35 -21.50
N GLU A 211 -4.96 -12.60 -22.55
CA GLU A 211 -5.92 -13.70 -22.59
C GLU A 211 -5.58 -14.60 -23.78
N HIS A 212 -5.39 -15.90 -23.53
CA HIS A 212 -5.08 -16.88 -24.55
C HIS A 212 -5.76 -18.21 -24.22
N ALA A 213 -6.52 -18.75 -25.17
CA ALA A 213 -7.27 -20.00 -25.00
C ALA A 213 -8.14 -20.05 -23.73
N GLY A 214 -8.81 -18.94 -23.39
CA GLY A 214 -9.66 -18.84 -22.20
C GLY A 214 -8.90 -18.73 -20.87
N ARG A 215 -7.57 -18.59 -20.89
CA ARG A 215 -6.73 -18.37 -19.71
C ARG A 215 -6.25 -16.94 -19.65
N ILE A 216 -6.33 -16.35 -18.46
CA ILE A 216 -5.92 -15.00 -18.11
C ILE A 216 -4.55 -15.09 -17.46
N GLY A 217 -3.57 -14.36 -17.98
CA GLY A 217 -2.22 -14.29 -17.43
C GLY A 217 -1.66 -12.88 -17.46
N LEU A 218 -0.48 -12.70 -16.85
CA LEU A 218 0.23 -11.43 -16.88
C LEU A 218 0.98 -11.22 -18.20
N VAL A 219 1.04 -9.97 -18.64
CA VAL A 219 1.89 -9.53 -19.76
C VAL A 219 3.34 -9.50 -19.26
N PRO A 220 4.28 -10.27 -19.85
CA PRO A 220 5.65 -10.39 -19.33
C PRO A 220 6.37 -9.03 -19.20
N ALA A 221 6.13 -8.12 -20.14
CA ALA A 221 6.73 -6.77 -20.12
C ALA A 221 6.25 -5.86 -18.97
N LYS A 222 5.22 -6.27 -18.21
CA LYS A 222 4.65 -5.52 -17.09
C LYS A 222 4.57 -6.33 -15.80
N GLU A 223 5.31 -7.42 -15.72
CA GLU A 223 5.37 -8.25 -14.53
C GLU A 223 5.90 -7.47 -13.32
N ASP A 224 6.91 -6.61 -13.51
CA ASP A 224 7.42 -5.69 -12.47
C ASP A 224 6.30 -4.87 -11.81
N LEU A 225 5.32 -4.43 -12.60
CA LEU A 225 4.19 -3.64 -12.12
C LEU A 225 3.18 -4.50 -11.38
N ALA A 226 2.94 -5.73 -11.83
CA ALA A 226 2.13 -6.69 -11.09
C ALA A 226 2.79 -7.05 -9.75
N GLN A 227 4.12 -7.20 -9.74
CA GLN A 227 4.91 -7.46 -8.54
C GLN A 227 4.80 -6.31 -7.55
N PHE A 228 4.84 -5.06 -8.02
CA PHE A 228 4.60 -3.89 -7.18
C PHE A 228 3.26 -3.96 -6.45
N TYR A 229 2.17 -4.30 -7.16
CA TYR A 229 0.86 -4.46 -6.50
C TYR A 229 0.84 -5.62 -5.52
N ALA A 230 1.38 -6.78 -5.91
CA ALA A 230 1.42 -7.96 -5.06
C ALA A 230 2.24 -7.76 -3.78
N ASN A 231 3.34 -7.00 -3.87
CA ASN A 231 4.22 -6.71 -2.73
C ASN A 231 3.49 -5.97 -1.59
N SER A 232 2.47 -5.17 -1.91
CA SER A 232 1.69 -4.42 -0.91
C SER A 232 0.96 -5.30 0.10
N ILE A 233 0.66 -6.55 -0.26
CA ILE A 233 -0.04 -7.52 0.61
C ILE A 233 0.78 -8.77 0.85
N LYS A 234 2.04 -8.82 0.37
CA LYS A 234 2.87 -10.03 0.41
C LYS A 234 3.06 -10.56 1.84
N HIS A 235 3.17 -9.67 2.82
CA HIS A 235 3.31 -10.05 4.24
C HIS A 235 2.03 -10.66 4.83
N LEU A 236 0.87 -10.47 4.19
CA LEU A 236 -0.41 -11.07 4.58
C LEU A 236 -0.66 -12.42 3.87
N MET A 237 -0.08 -12.60 2.69
CA MET A 237 -0.22 -13.79 1.86
C MET A 237 0.82 -14.85 2.29
N ARG A 238 0.41 -15.81 3.12
CA ARG A 238 1.27 -16.95 3.52
C ARG A 238 1.19 -18.14 2.55
#